data_AF-A0A0Q8VPA6-F1
#
_entry.id   AF-A0A0Q8VPA6-F1
#
_cell.length_a   1.000
_cell.length_b   1.000
_cell.length_c   1.000
_cell.angle_alpha   90.00
_cell.angle_beta   90.00
_cell.angle_gamma   90.00
#
_symmetry.space_group_name_H-M   'P 1'
#
loop_
_entity.id
_entity.type
_entity.pdbx_description
1 polymer ?
#
loop_
_entity_poly.entity_id
_entity_poly.type
_entity_poly.pdbx_seq_one_letter_code
_entity_poly.pdbx_strand_id
1 'polypeptide(L)'
;MAVFDESGNDSTSYPPCVLHDARAEGGQVFVAFGEAAYPPLVALGYPTDGHAMRSLVIAAREHAGLAGEPDEIMYEAEFDQCYLIIDTLDEADTTASVISRAFQDAGTLGQIVDTATKQNR
;
A
#
# COMPACT_ATOMS: atom_id res chain seq x y z
N MET A 1 -0.58 6.00 -13.68
CA MET A 1 0.50 6.98 -13.48
C MET A 1 -0.04 8.03 -12.54
N ALA A 2 0.73 8.37 -11.50
CA ALA A 2 0.31 9.34 -10.49
C ALA A 2 0.08 10.75 -11.08
N VAL A 3 -0.84 11.48 -10.46
CA VAL A 3 -1.20 12.87 -10.75
C VAL A 3 -1.19 13.65 -9.44
N PHE A 4 -0.11 14.39 -9.20
CA PHE A 4 0.09 15.13 -7.96
C PHE A 4 -0.56 16.52 -8.01
N ASP A 5 -1.14 16.94 -6.88
CA ASP A 5 -1.61 18.29 -6.65
C ASP A 5 -0.47 19.27 -6.29
N GLU A 6 -0.80 20.52 -6.02
CA GLU A 6 0.17 21.56 -5.66
C GLU A 6 0.93 21.28 -4.35
N SER A 7 0.42 20.38 -3.50
CA SER A 7 1.05 19.93 -2.26
C SER A 7 1.82 18.62 -2.43
N GLY A 8 1.98 18.13 -3.67
CA GLY A 8 2.68 16.88 -3.95
C GLY A 8 1.87 15.63 -3.62
N ASN A 9 0.55 15.72 -3.40
CA ASN A 9 -0.28 14.57 -3.06
C ASN A 9 -1.07 14.03 -4.26
N ASP A 10 -1.18 12.72 -4.37
CA ASP A 10 -2.12 12.04 -5.27
C ASP A 10 -3.00 11.07 -4.47
N SER A 11 -4.28 11.42 -4.36
CA SER A 11 -5.31 10.61 -3.69
C SER A 11 -6.31 9.99 -4.67
N THR A 12 -6.05 10.08 -5.99
CA THR A 12 -7.05 9.79 -7.02
C THR A 12 -6.63 8.71 -8.00
N SER A 13 -5.34 8.58 -8.32
CA SER A 13 -4.90 7.64 -9.36
C SER A 13 -4.96 6.18 -8.94
N TYR A 14 -4.82 5.90 -7.64
CA TYR A 14 -4.67 4.54 -7.12
C TYR A 14 -5.48 4.29 -5.83
N PRO A 15 -6.80 4.53 -5.78
CA PRO A 15 -7.57 4.24 -4.58
C PRO A 15 -7.42 2.76 -4.19
N PRO A 16 -7.17 2.44 -2.90
CA PRO A 16 -7.28 3.33 -1.74
C PRO A 16 -5.96 4.00 -1.31
N CYS A 17 -4.89 3.89 -2.09
CA CYS A 17 -3.59 4.50 -1.77
C CYS A 17 -3.61 6.03 -1.94
N VAL A 18 -2.84 6.69 -1.10
CA VAL A 18 -2.45 8.10 -1.23
C VAL A 18 -0.95 8.15 -1.40
N LEU A 19 -0.48 8.80 -2.46
CA LEU A 19 0.94 9.02 -2.72
C LEU A 19 1.30 10.45 -2.33
N HIS A 20 2.51 10.64 -1.80
CA HIS A 20 3.08 11.95 -1.54
C HIS A 20 4.50 12.03 -2.14
N ASP A 21 4.67 12.90 -3.13
CA ASP A 21 5.95 13.15 -3.79
C ASP A 21 6.78 14.18 -2.99
N ALA A 22 7.59 13.68 -2.07
CA ALA A 22 8.51 14.47 -1.26
C ALA A 22 9.93 14.50 -1.85
N ARG A 23 10.12 14.17 -3.13
CA ARG A 23 11.47 14.06 -3.71
C ARG A 23 12.23 15.39 -3.71
N ALA A 24 11.53 16.52 -3.75
CA ALA A 24 12.14 17.85 -3.64
C ALA A 24 12.67 18.17 -2.23
N GLU A 25 12.17 17.48 -1.20
CA GLU A 25 12.45 17.77 0.21
C GLU A 25 13.38 16.72 0.83
N GLY A 26 13.15 15.44 0.53
CA GLY A 26 13.87 14.31 1.12
C GLY A 26 14.30 13.24 0.11
N GLY A 27 14.04 13.43 -1.19
CA GLY A 27 14.43 12.47 -2.22
C GLY A 27 13.57 11.20 -2.28
N GLN A 28 12.41 11.18 -1.62
CA GLN A 28 11.58 9.97 -1.43
C GLN A 28 10.13 10.20 -1.87
N VAL A 29 9.42 9.11 -2.11
CA VAL A 29 7.97 9.07 -2.32
C VAL A 29 7.34 8.24 -1.22
N PHE A 30 6.27 8.74 -0.62
CA PHE A 30 5.54 8.04 0.42
C PHE A 30 4.25 7.45 -0.16
N VAL A 31 3.92 6.22 0.23
CA VAL A 31 2.62 5.60 -0.04
C VAL A 31 1.95 5.28 1.29
N ALA A 32 0.70 5.72 1.45
CA ALA A 32 -0.13 5.44 2.62
C ALA A 32 -1.51 4.93 2.19
N PHE A 33 -2.25 4.36 3.13
CA PHE A 33 -3.65 3.97 2.92
C PHE A 33 -4.59 5.10 3.33
N GLY A 34 -5.45 5.52 2.41
CA GLY A 34 -6.57 6.40 2.71
C GLY A 34 -7.71 5.67 3.42
N GLU A 35 -8.66 6.44 3.96
CA GLU A 35 -9.79 5.91 4.76
C GLU A 35 -10.63 4.86 4.00
N ALA A 36 -10.67 4.95 2.67
CA ALA A 36 -11.40 4.01 1.82
C ALA A 36 -10.86 2.56 1.89
N ALA A 37 -9.63 2.36 2.37
CA ALA A 37 -9.06 1.01 2.54
C ALA A 37 -9.75 0.23 3.67
N TYR A 38 -10.18 0.90 4.74
CA TYR A 38 -10.55 0.20 5.97
C TYR A 38 -11.90 -0.54 5.91
N PRO A 39 -12.99 0.02 5.35
CA PRO A 39 -14.28 -0.69 5.30
C PRO A 39 -14.23 -2.10 4.67
N PRO A 40 -13.62 -2.32 3.49
CA PRO A 40 -13.55 -3.66 2.90
C PRO A 40 -12.65 -4.61 3.72
N LEU A 41 -11.56 -4.14 4.31
CA LEU A 41 -10.70 -4.95 5.17
C LEU A 41 -11.42 -5.38 6.45
N VAL A 42 -12.14 -4.46 7.09
CA VAL A 42 -12.97 -4.75 8.26
C VAL A 42 -14.08 -5.75 7.93
N ALA A 43 -14.70 -5.63 6.74
CA ALA A 43 -15.71 -6.59 6.28
C ALA A 43 -15.14 -8.02 6.09
N LEU A 44 -13.85 -8.12 5.76
CA LEU A 44 -13.12 -9.39 5.68
C LEU A 44 -12.58 -9.86 7.04
N GLY A 45 -12.81 -9.11 8.12
CA GLY A 45 -12.29 -9.40 9.46
C GLY A 45 -10.78 -9.21 9.58
N TYR A 46 -10.16 -8.44 8.67
CA TYR A 46 -8.72 -8.19 8.69
C TYR A 46 -8.37 -7.06 9.66
N PRO A 47 -7.35 -7.24 10.52
CA PRO A 47 -6.86 -6.15 11.37
C PRO A 47 -6.30 -5.00 10.52
N THR A 48 -6.43 -3.77 11.01
CA THR A 48 -6.06 -2.55 10.28
C THR A 48 -5.00 -1.72 11.01
N ASP A 49 -4.28 -2.32 11.95
CA ASP A 49 -3.08 -1.71 12.53
C ASP A 49 -1.92 -1.68 11.52
N GLY A 50 -0.92 -0.83 11.76
CA GLY A 50 0.20 -0.63 10.85
C GLY A 50 0.94 -1.92 10.48
N HIS A 51 1.07 -2.89 11.42
CA HIS A 51 1.73 -4.16 11.14
C HIS A 51 0.90 -5.06 10.24
N ALA A 52 -0.42 -5.12 10.47
CA ALA A 52 -1.33 -5.79 9.56
C ALA A 52 -1.26 -5.15 8.16
N MET A 53 -1.33 -3.83 8.07
CA MET A 53 -1.27 -3.13 6.79
C MET A 53 0.06 -3.38 6.05
N ARG A 54 1.20 -3.48 6.75
CA ARG A 54 2.47 -3.93 6.15
C ARG A 54 2.36 -5.32 5.53
N SER A 55 1.86 -6.31 6.29
CA SER A 55 1.73 -7.69 5.79
C SER A 55 0.77 -7.79 4.61
N LEU A 56 -0.27 -6.96 4.57
CA LEU A 56 -1.16 -6.84 3.42
C LEU A 56 -0.42 -6.38 2.17
N VAL A 57 0.45 -5.37 2.28
CA VAL A 57 1.27 -4.88 1.14
C VAL A 57 2.20 -5.96 0.63
N ILE A 58 2.91 -6.64 1.53
CA ILE A 58 3.83 -7.74 1.19
C ILE A 58 3.08 -8.82 0.42
N ALA A 59 1.96 -9.30 0.96
CA ALA A 59 1.12 -10.31 0.31
C ALA A 59 0.56 -9.84 -1.04
N ALA A 60 0.16 -8.58 -1.17
CA ALA A 60 -0.34 -8.03 -2.43
C ALA A 60 0.75 -8.01 -3.52
N ARG A 61 1.98 -7.63 -3.16
CA ARG A 61 3.14 -7.64 -4.06
C ARG A 61 3.50 -9.06 -4.48
N GLU A 62 3.57 -10.00 -3.53
CA GLU A 62 3.83 -11.42 -3.82
C GLU A 62 2.75 -12.01 -4.74
N HIS A 63 1.48 -11.67 -4.51
CA HIS A 63 0.38 -12.10 -5.36
C HIS A 63 0.51 -11.58 -6.80
N ALA A 64 1.06 -10.37 -6.97
CA ALA A 64 1.37 -9.80 -8.28
C ALA A 64 2.67 -10.35 -8.92
N GLY A 65 3.35 -11.30 -8.27
CA GLY A 65 4.62 -11.86 -8.74
C GLY A 65 5.83 -10.94 -8.54
N LEU A 66 5.70 -9.93 -7.69
CA LEU A 66 6.78 -9.03 -7.28
C LEU A 66 7.44 -9.53 -5.99
N ALA A 67 8.64 -9.02 -5.70
CA ALA A 67 9.25 -9.23 -4.39
C ALA A 67 8.37 -8.57 -3.31
N GLY A 68 8.01 -9.35 -2.27
CA GLY A 68 7.18 -8.88 -1.16
C GLY A 68 7.85 -7.77 -0.35
N GLU A 69 9.15 -7.92 -0.09
CA GLU A 69 10.01 -6.95 0.61
C GLU A 69 11.23 -6.64 -0.28
N PRO A 70 11.09 -5.75 -1.29
CA PRO A 70 12.22 -5.28 -2.08
C PRO A 70 13.13 -4.36 -1.25
N ASP A 71 14.42 -4.27 -1.62
CA ASP A 71 15.39 -3.43 -0.89
C ASP A 71 15.04 -1.93 -0.97
N GLU A 72 14.29 -1.53 -2.00
CA GLU A 72 13.90 -0.16 -2.33
C GLU A 72 12.66 0.35 -1.58
N ILE A 73 12.03 -0.49 -0.75
CA ILE A 73 10.85 -0.12 0.05
C ILE A 73 11.14 -0.31 1.53
N MET A 74 11.09 0.80 2.27
CA MET A 74 11.08 0.77 3.73
C MET A 74 9.63 0.83 4.24
N TYR A 75 9.30 -0.07 5.15
CA TYR A 75 7.96 -0.16 5.74
C TYR A 75 7.98 0.41 7.15
N GLU A 76 7.29 1.52 7.36
CA GLU A 76 7.06 2.08 8.68
C GLU A 76 5.62 1.82 9.09
N ALA A 77 5.46 1.13 10.21
CA ALA A 77 4.17 0.80 10.80
C ALA A 77 4.04 1.54 12.14
N GLU A 78 3.21 2.58 12.18
CA GLU A 78 2.93 3.34 13.40
C GLU A 78 1.44 3.30 13.69
N PHE A 79 1.07 2.78 14.87
CA PHE A 79 -0.31 2.69 15.35
C PHE A 79 -1.26 2.04 14.34
N ASP A 80 -2.11 2.83 13.68
CA ASP A 80 -3.14 2.45 12.71
C ASP A 80 -2.71 2.70 11.25
N GLN A 81 -1.47 3.12 11.02
CA GLN A 81 -0.98 3.50 9.70
C GLN A 81 0.26 2.72 9.29
N CYS A 82 0.31 2.39 8.00
CA CYS A 82 1.51 1.89 7.35
C CYS A 82 1.91 2.88 6.26
N TYR A 83 3.14 3.35 6.36
CA TYR A 83 3.82 4.17 5.38
C TYR A 83 4.87 3.33 4.66
N LEU A 84 4.84 3.38 3.34
CA LEU A 84 5.90 2.85 2.51
C LEU A 84 6.75 4.04 2.07
N ILE A 85 8.02 4.02 2.42
CA ILE A 85 9.01 5.01 1.99
C ILE A 85 9.77 4.39 0.82
N ILE A 86 9.68 5.01 -0.35
CA ILE A 86 10.12 4.45 -1.61
C ILE A 86 11.05 5.42 -2.32
N ASP A 87 12.19 4.94 -2.79
CA ASP A 87 13.24 5.79 -3.37
C ASP A 87 12.88 6.34 -4.76
N THR A 88 11.97 5.69 -5.48
CA THR A 88 11.60 6.09 -6.84
C THR A 88 10.09 6.17 -7.03
N LEU A 89 9.68 7.11 -7.89
CA LEU A 89 8.27 7.25 -8.27
C LEU A 89 7.76 6.03 -9.04
N ASP A 90 8.61 5.36 -9.81
CA ASP A 90 8.24 4.18 -10.60
C ASP A 90 7.88 2.98 -9.71
N GLU A 91 8.67 2.74 -8.66
CA GLU A 91 8.38 1.68 -7.67
C GLU A 91 7.15 2.04 -6.82
N ALA A 92 6.94 3.33 -6.51
CA ALA A 92 5.75 3.80 -5.82
C ALA A 92 4.49 3.63 -6.67
N ASP A 93 4.54 4.00 -7.95
CA ASP A 93 3.46 3.80 -8.93
C ASP A 93 3.14 2.30 -9.07
N THR A 94 4.17 1.45 -9.18
CA THR A 94 4.01 0.00 -9.29
C THR A 94 3.33 -0.57 -8.05
N THR A 95 3.83 -0.21 -6.86
CA THR A 95 3.28 -0.70 -5.58
C THR A 95 1.83 -0.25 -5.39
N ALA A 96 1.55 1.04 -5.59
CA ALA A 96 0.21 1.58 -5.46
C ALA A 96 -0.76 0.99 -6.50
N SER A 97 -0.29 0.74 -7.74
CA SER A 97 -1.11 0.08 -8.75
C SER A 97 -1.44 -1.36 -8.39
N VAL A 98 -0.51 -2.10 -7.76
CA VAL A 98 -0.77 -3.48 -7.31
C VAL A 98 -1.83 -3.49 -6.21
N ILE A 99 -1.65 -2.63 -5.20
CA ILE A 99 -2.61 -2.50 -4.09
C ILE A 99 -3.99 -2.07 -4.62
N SER A 100 -4.05 -1.03 -5.44
CA SER A 100 -5.32 -0.53 -6.00
C SER A 100 -6.07 -1.61 -6.78
N ARG A 101 -5.38 -2.41 -7.60
CA ARG A 101 -5.99 -3.54 -8.33
C ARG A 101 -6.52 -4.61 -7.39
N ALA A 102 -5.81 -4.93 -6.32
CA ALA A 102 -6.28 -5.87 -5.31
C ALA A 102 -7.61 -5.41 -4.70
N PHE A 103 -7.76 -4.11 -4.41
CA PHE A 103 -9.00 -3.55 -3.85
C PHE A 103 -10.16 -3.44 -4.84
N GLN A 104 -9.91 -3.53 -6.15
CA GLN A 104 -10.95 -3.51 -7.17
C GLN A 104 -11.64 -4.87 -7.36
N ASP A 105 -11.02 -5.97 -6.92
CA ASP A 105 -11.57 -7.32 -7.02
C ASP A 105 -11.67 -7.98 -5.64
N ALA A 106 -12.91 -8.17 -5.15
CA ALA A 106 -13.15 -8.71 -3.81
C ALA A 106 -12.58 -10.12 -3.61
N GLY A 107 -12.53 -10.95 -4.65
CA GLY A 107 -11.96 -12.29 -4.59
C GLY A 107 -10.44 -12.25 -4.37
N THR A 108 -9.76 -11.41 -5.14
CA THR A 108 -8.32 -11.15 -5.04
C THR A 108 -7.97 -10.57 -3.67
N LEU A 109 -8.71 -9.55 -3.22
CA LEU A 109 -8.50 -8.97 -1.89
C LEU A 109 -8.63 -10.01 -0.78
N GLY A 110 -9.64 -10.88 -0.86
CA GLY A 110 -9.83 -11.98 0.10
C GLY A 110 -8.64 -12.95 0.13
N GLN A 111 -8.10 -13.34 -1.04
CA GLN A 111 -6.93 -14.23 -1.12
C GLN A 111 -5.66 -13.58 -0.53
N ILE A 112 -5.48 -12.28 -0.76
CA ILE A 112 -4.36 -11.52 -0.22
C ILE A 112 -4.48 -11.41 1.30
N VAL A 113 -5.67 -11.08 1.82
CA VAL A 113 -5.97 -11.03 3.26
C VAL A 113 -5.71 -12.38 3.94
N ASP A 114 -6.14 -13.49 3.32
CA ASP A 114 -5.89 -14.83 3.84
C ASP A 114 -4.40 -15.16 3.91
N THR A 115 -3.62 -14.73 2.92
CA THR A 115 -2.17 -14.91 2.87
C THR A 115 -1.49 -14.08 3.95
N ALA A 116 -1.79 -12.78 4.01
CA ALA A 116 -1.24 -11.86 4.99
C ALA A 116 -1.55 -12.29 6.44
N THR A 117 -2.74 -12.84 6.69
CA THR A 117 -3.14 -13.36 8.01
C THR A 117 -2.31 -14.57 8.42
N LYS A 118 -1.93 -15.44 7.48
CA LYS A 118 -1.06 -16.61 7.75
C LYS A 118 0.38 -16.20 8.04
N GLN A 119 0.86 -15.14 7.39
CA GLN A 119 2.22 -14.62 7.60
C GLN A 119 2.39 -13.93 8.96
N ASN A 120 1.30 -13.42 9.57
CA ASN A 120 1.30 -12.81 10.90
C ASN A 120 1.14 -13.80 12.07
N ARG A 121 1.10 -15.12 11.83
CA ARG A 121 1.00 -16.17 12.86
C ARG A 121 2.31 -16.91 13.06
#